data_AF-A0A661HZ81-F1
#
_entry.id   AF-A0A661HZ81-F1
#
_cell.length_a   1.000
_cell.length_b   1.000
_cell.length_c   1.000
_cell.angle_alpha   90.00
_cell.angle_beta   90.00
_cell.angle_gamma   90.00
#
_symmetry.space_group_name_H-M   'P 1'
#
loop_
_entity.id
_entity.type
_entity.pdbx_description
1 polymer ?
#
loop_
_entity_poly.entity_id
_entity_poly.type
_entity_poly.pdbx_seq_one_letter_code
_entity_poly.pdbx_strand_id
1 'polypeptide(L)' 'MSKTNNTHLERIKDAVHKSDGMSEAEKSSSVKIIEEWAIEDKAMGLLSEELQKISAGIKPILSELGWN' A
#
# COMPACT_ATOMS: atom_id res chain seq x y z
N MET A 1 6.60 -6.94 0.80
CA MET A 1 5.41 -7.29 1.61
C MET A 1 5.81 -8.30 2.66
N SER A 2 5.47 -8.05 3.91
CA SER A 2 5.61 -9.04 4.98
C SER A 2 4.74 -10.26 4.66
N LYS A 3 5.16 -11.47 5.07
CA LYS A 3 4.36 -12.70 4.92
C LYS A 3 2.95 -12.53 5.50
N THR A 4 2.81 -11.76 6.57
CA THR A 4 1.55 -11.44 7.24
C THR A 4 0.58 -10.65 6.34
N ASN A 5 1.08 -9.70 5.55
CA ASN A 5 0.24 -8.86 4.67
C ASN A 5 -0.36 -9.70 3.52
N ASN A 6 0.41 -10.63 2.96
CA ASN A 6 -0.11 -11.57 1.96
C ASN A 6 -1.21 -12.46 2.54
N THR A 7 -1.02 -12.98 3.76
CA THR A 7 -2.05 -13.80 4.42
C THR A 7 -3.34 -13.02 4.68
N HIS A 8 -3.24 -11.74 5.04
CA HIS A 8 -4.43 -10.89 5.21
C HIS A 8 -5.12 -10.58 3.87
N LEU A 9 -4.36 -10.30 2.81
CA LEU A 9 -4.90 -10.07 1.47
C LEU A 9 -5.70 -11.27 0.97
N GLU A 10 -5.17 -12.48 1.08
CA GLU A 10 -5.89 -13.70 0.69
C GLU A 10 -7.16 -13.92 1.51
N ARG A 11 -7.13 -13.64 2.82
CA ARG A 11 -8.34 -13.75 3.68
C ARG A 11 -9.44 -12.78 3.27
N ILE A 12 -9.09 -11.57 2.82
CA ILE A 12 -10.07 -10.58 2.35
C ILE A 12 -10.65 -11.03 1.01
N LYS A 13 -9.82 -11.48 0.06
CA LYS A 13 -10.28 -12.02 -1.23
C LYS A 13 -11.20 -13.23 -1.05
N ASP A 14 -10.86 -14.14 -0.13
CA ASP A 14 -11.70 -15.28 0.23
C ASP A 14 -13.05 -14.86 0.82
N ALA A 15 -13.08 -13.83 1.66
CA ALA A 15 -14.31 -13.31 2.24
C ALA A 15 -15.23 -12.71 1.16
N VAL A 16 -14.66 -12.02 0.18
CA VAL A 16 -15.41 -11.50 -0.98
C VAL A 16 -16.00 -12.64 -1.81
N HIS A 17 -15.21 -13.69 -2.09
CA HIS A 17 -15.68 -14.85 -2.85
C HIS A 17 -16.84 -15.57 -2.17
N LYS A 18 -16.78 -15.69 -0.84
CA LYS A 18 -17.80 -16.38 -0.01
C LYS A 18 -19.00 -15.50 0.33
N SER A 19 -19.06 -14.27 -0.17
CA SER A 19 -20.19 -13.37 0.08
C SER A 19 -21.43 -13.83 -0.67
N ASP A 20 -22.49 -14.20 0.06
CA ASP A 20 -23.79 -14.56 -0.52
C ASP A 20 -24.60 -13.33 -0.98
N GLY A 21 -24.21 -12.12 -0.53
CA GLY A 21 -24.91 -10.87 -0.83
C GLY A 21 -24.40 -10.13 -2.07
N MET A 22 -23.44 -10.70 -2.80
CA MET A 22 -22.82 -10.08 -3.97
C MET A 22 -23.03 -10.93 -5.21
N SER A 23 -23.29 -10.28 -6.34
CA SER A 23 -23.21 -10.93 -7.64
C SER A 23 -21.77 -11.29 -8.00
N GLU A 24 -21.59 -12.24 -8.92
CA GLU A 24 -20.25 -12.65 -9.38
C GLU A 24 -19.47 -11.50 -10.03
N ALA A 25 -20.16 -10.56 -10.68
CA ALA A 25 -19.54 -9.37 -11.26
C ALA A 25 -18.99 -8.42 -10.17
N GLU A 26 -19.75 -8.23 -9.08
CA GLU A 26 -19.33 -7.41 -7.95
C GLU A 26 -18.16 -8.06 -7.20
N LYS A 27 -18.17 -9.39 -7.04
CA LYS A 27 -17.06 -10.13 -6.43
C LYS A 27 -15.77 -9.96 -7.24
N SER A 28 -15.84 -10.20 -8.55
CA SER A 28 -14.69 -10.06 -9.46
C SER A 28 -14.13 -8.63 -9.45
N SER A 29 -15.01 -7.62 -9.54
CA SER A 29 -14.61 -6.21 -9.48
C SER A 29 -13.98 -5.85 -8.15
N SER A 30 -14.54 -6.34 -7.04
CA SER A 30 -14.02 -6.07 -5.70
C SER A 30 -12.64 -6.69 -5.49
N VAL A 31 -12.43 -7.94 -5.92
CA VAL A 31 -11.11 -8.60 -5.87
C VAL A 31 -10.08 -7.80 -6.65
N LYS A 32 -10.43 -7.32 -7.85
CA LYS A 32 -9.54 -6.50 -8.67
C LYS A 32 -9.11 -5.22 -7.95
N ILE A 33 -10.06 -4.49 -7.35
CA ILE A 33 -9.77 -3.26 -6.59
C ILE A 33 -8.85 -3.55 -5.40
N ILE A 34 -9.11 -4.64 -4.67
CA ILE A 34 -8.28 -5.06 -3.53
C ILE A 34 -6.82 -5.33 -3.98
N GLU A 35 -6.63 -5.95 -5.14
CA GLU A 35 -5.30 -6.20 -5.70
C GLU A 35 -4.61 -4.91 -6.17
N GLU A 36 -5.35 -3.99 -6.78
CA GLU A 36 -4.83 -2.65 -7.14
C GLU A 36 -4.34 -1.90 -5.91
N TRP A 37 -5.14 -1.85 -4.83
CA TRP A 37 -4.72 -1.21 -3.58
C TRP A 37 -3.51 -1.87 -2.93
N ALA A 38 -3.36 -3.19 -3.01
CA ALA A 38 -2.19 -3.88 -2.49
C ALA A 38 -0.90 -3.49 -3.25
N ILE A 39 -1.00 -3.26 -4.56
CA ILE A 39 0.10 -2.77 -5.38
C ILE A 39 0.42 -1.32 -5.02
N GLU A 40 -0.60 -0.48 -4.88
CA GLU A 40 -0.46 0.93 -4.50
C GLU A 40 0.20 1.09 -3.12
N ASP A 41 -0.24 0.33 -2.12
CA ASP A 41 0.34 0.36 -0.76
C ASP A 41 1.85 0.05 -0.79
N LYS A 42 2.24 -0.98 -1.56
CA LYS A 42 3.65 -1.33 -1.76
C LYS A 42 4.43 -0.18 -2.44
N ALA A 43 3.85 0.43 -3.48
CA ALA A 43 4.49 1.54 -4.19
C ALA A 43 4.63 2.78 -3.29
N MET A 44 3.61 3.08 -2.48
CA MET A 44 3.62 4.18 -1.53
C MET A 44 4.65 3.98 -0.41
N GLY A 45 4.84 2.75 0.06
CA GLY A 45 5.92 2.42 0.98
C GLY A 45 7.30 2.76 0.41
N LEU A 46 7.56 2.33 -0.83
CA LEU A 46 8.82 2.64 -1.53
C LEU A 46 9.01 4.15 -1.74
N LEU A 47 7.95 4.85 -2.15
CA LEU A 47 7.99 6.31 -2.31
C LEU A 47 8.33 6.99 -0.98
N SER A 48 7.73 6.55 0.13
CA SER A 48 8.02 7.09 1.45
C SER A 48 9.48 6.88 1.85
N GLU A 49 10.03 5.69 1.61
CA GLU A 49 11.45 5.39 1.88
C GLU A 49 12.40 6.29 1.07
N GLU A 50 12.12 6.51 -0.22
CA GLU A 50 12.93 7.38 -1.06
C GLU A 50 12.84 8.85 -0.63
N LEU A 51 11.64 9.34 -0.29
CA LEU A 51 11.46 10.68 0.24
C LEU A 51 12.20 10.88 1.57
N GLN A 52 12.21 9.86 2.44
CA GLN A 52 12.98 9.91 3.68
C GLN A 52 14.48 10.02 3.40
N LYS A 53 15.03 9.24 2.46
CA LYS A 53 16.44 9.33 2.06
C LYS A 53 16.80 10.72 1.54
N ILE A 54 15.97 11.28 0.66
CA ILE A 54 16.16 12.63 0.12
C ILE A 54 16.11 13.66 1.26
N SER A 55 15.11 13.57 2.14
CA SER A 55 14.96 14.49 3.27
C SER A 55 16.15 14.44 4.22
N ALA A 56 16.72 13.25 4.47
CA ALA A 56 17.90 13.08 5.29
C ALA A 56 19.15 13.73 4.68
N GLY A 57 19.26 13.74 3.34
CA GLY A 57 20.34 14.43 2.64
C GLY A 57 20.18 15.95 2.60
N ILE A 58 18.96 16.45 2.51
CA ILE A 58 18.66 17.90 2.43
C ILE A 58 18.69 18.56 3.81
N LYS A 59 18.28 17.85 4.87
CA LYS A 59 18.17 18.40 6.23
C LYS A 59 19.45 19.07 6.75
N PRO A 60 20.66 18.51 6.59
CA PRO A 60 21.90 19.18 6.98
C PRO A 60 22.12 20.49 6.22
N ILE A 61 21.87 20.52 4.91
CA ILE A 61 22.03 21.70 4.06
C ILE A 61 21.08 22.82 4.52
N LEU A 62 19.83 22.48 4.80
CA LEU A 62 18.86 23.45 5.31
C LEU A 62 19.28 23.99 6.69
N SER A 63 19.78 23.12 7.56
CA SER A 63 20.30 23.53 8.87
C SER A 63 21.49 24.48 8.75
N GLU A 64 22.41 24.25 7.81
CA GLU A 64 23.54 25.17 7.51
C GLU A 64 23.07 26.54 7.01
N LEU A 65 21.94 26.58 6.30
CA LEU A 65 21.30 27.82 5.82
C LEU A 65 20.48 28.54 6.89
N GLY A 66 20.44 28.05 8.13
CA GLY A 66 19.68 28.64 9.24
C GLY A 66 18.19 28.29 9.24
N TRP A 67 17.80 27.22 8.53
CA TRP A 67 16.46 26.67 8.55
C TRP A 67 16.43 25.53 9.56
N ASN A 68 15.94 25.82 10.76
CA ASN A 68 15.92 24.92 11.91
C ASN A 68 14.66 24.05 11.93
#